data_AF-A0A654FWK0-F1
#
_entry.id   AF-A0A654FWK0-F1
#
_cell.length_a   1.000
_cell.length_b   1.000
_cell.length_c   1.000
_cell.angle_alpha   90.00
_cell.angle_beta   90.00
_cell.angle_gamma   90.00
#
_symmetry.space_group_name_H-M   'P 1'
#
loop_
_entity.id
_entity.type
_entity.pdbx_description
1 polymer ?
#
loop_
_entity_poly.entity_id
_entity_poly.type
_entity_poly.pdbx_seq_one_letter_code
_entity_poly.pdbx_strand_id
1 'polypeptide(L)'
;MASNSMSSSASWTRKENKLFERALATYDQDTPDRWHNVARAVGGKSAEEVRRHYELLIRDVNDIESGRYPHPNYRSNGNNH
;
A
#
# COMPACT_ATOMS: atom_id res chain seq x y z
N MET A 1 27.85 -14.56 -14.18
CA MET A 1 26.63 -13.91 -14.71
C MET A 1 25.45 -14.46 -13.90
N ALA A 2 25.04 -13.76 -12.85
CA ALA A 2 23.91 -14.18 -12.03
C ALA A 2 22.65 -13.52 -12.57
N SER A 3 21.68 -14.36 -12.92
CA SER A 3 20.45 -14.04 -13.62
C SER A 3 19.69 -12.89 -12.98
N ASN A 4 19.43 -11.87 -13.81
CA ASN A 4 18.51 -10.79 -13.55
C ASN A 4 17.09 -11.38 -13.50
N SER A 5 16.71 -11.96 -12.36
CA SER A 5 15.33 -12.35 -12.09
C SER A 5 14.52 -11.06 -11.99
N MET A 6 13.96 -10.66 -13.12
CA MET A 6 12.95 -9.61 -13.28
C MET A 6 11.76 -9.89 -12.35
N SER A 7 11.89 -9.53 -11.08
CA SER A 7 10.75 -9.11 -10.27
C SER A 7 10.54 -7.65 -10.57
N SER A 8 10.03 -7.37 -11.77
CA SER A 8 9.52 -6.06 -12.19
C SER A 8 8.21 -5.72 -11.46
N SER A 9 8.14 -5.97 -10.15
CA SER A 9 7.26 -5.22 -9.27
C SER A 9 7.88 -3.84 -9.16
N ALA A 10 7.58 -2.96 -10.10
CA ALA A 10 8.08 -1.58 -10.09
C ALA A 10 7.77 -0.99 -8.70
N SER A 11 8.81 -0.84 -7.87
CA SER A 11 8.69 -0.43 -6.48
C SER A 11 7.84 0.83 -6.39
N TRP A 12 6.75 0.78 -5.64
CA TRP A 12 5.84 1.90 -5.48
C TRP A 12 6.58 3.08 -4.86
N THR A 13 6.69 4.18 -5.60
CA THR A 13 7.24 5.42 -5.08
C THR A 13 6.26 6.05 -4.10
N ARG A 14 6.76 6.92 -3.21
CA ARG A 14 5.89 7.68 -2.27
C ARG A 14 4.82 8.50 -2.99
N LYS A 15 5.14 9.02 -4.18
CA LYS A 15 4.20 9.80 -5.00
C LYS A 15 3.09 8.90 -5.55
N GLU A 16 3.44 7.74 -6.11
CA GLU A 16 2.46 6.77 -6.61
C GLU A 16 1.57 6.25 -5.48
N ASN A 17 2.15 5.93 -4.32
CA ASN A 17 1.39 5.45 -3.17
C ASN A 17 0.38 6.51 -2.69
N LYS A 18 0.79 7.79 -2.63
CA LYS A 18 -0.12 8.89 -2.29
C LYS A 18 -1.24 9.06 -3.31
N LEU A 19 -0.96 8.88 -4.60
CA LEU A 19 -2.00 8.91 -5.64
C LEU A 19 -2.94 7.70 -5.53
N PHE A 20 -2.41 6.53 -5.20
CA PHE A 20 -3.17 5.31 -4.99
C PHE A 20 -4.13 5.45 -3.81
N GLU A 21 -3.67 5.91 -2.64
CA GLU A 21 -4.54 6.17 -1.48
C GLU A 21 -5.65 7.17 -1.80
N ARG A 22 -5.33 8.25 -2.51
CA ARG A 22 -6.34 9.22 -2.97
C ARG A 22 -7.34 8.60 -3.93
N ALA A 23 -6.86 7.77 -4.85
CA ALA A 23 -7.73 7.09 -5.81
C ALA A 23 -8.63 6.05 -5.12
N LEU A 24 -8.14 5.34 -4.10
CA LEU A 24 -8.98 4.43 -3.29
C LEU A 24 -10.07 5.18 -2.52
N ALA A 25 -9.82 6.42 -2.11
CA ALA A 25 -10.83 7.27 -1.47
C ALA A 25 -11.89 7.78 -2.45
N THR A 26 -11.55 7.92 -3.74
CA THR A 26 -12.49 8.31 -4.80
C THR A 26 -13.26 7.13 -5.37
N TYR A 27 -12.61 5.98 -5.51
CA TYR A 27 -13.18 4.75 -6.09
C TYR A 27 -13.36 3.70 -4.99
N ASP A 28 -14.56 3.68 -4.43
CA ASP A 28 -15.04 2.74 -3.43
C ASP A 28 -15.22 1.31 -3.99
N GLN A 29 -15.66 0.39 -3.13
CA GLN A 29 -15.75 -1.04 -3.48
C GLN A 29 -16.83 -1.35 -4.53
N ASP A 30 -17.86 -0.52 -4.62
CA ASP A 30 -18.97 -0.70 -5.56
C ASP A 30 -18.68 -0.08 -6.94
N THR A 31 -17.54 0.60 -7.08
CA THR A 31 -17.13 1.20 -8.35
C THR A 31 -16.82 0.09 -9.39
N PRO A 32 -17.53 0.05 -10.53
CA PRO A 32 -17.19 -0.86 -11.61
C PRO A 32 -15.81 -0.50 -12.17
N ASP A 33 -15.03 -1.53 -12.54
CA ASP A 33 -13.66 -1.35 -13.04
C ASP A 33 -12.74 -0.53 -12.10
N ARG A 34 -12.99 -0.60 -10.79
CA ARG A 34 -12.24 0.10 -9.73
C ARG A 34 -10.74 0.10 -9.98
N TRP A 35 -10.15 -1.07 -10.25
CA TRP A 35 -8.70 -1.21 -10.42
C TRP A 35 -8.18 -0.51 -11.68
N HIS A 36 -8.94 -0.53 -12.78
CA HIS A 36 -8.60 0.22 -13.99
C HIS A 36 -8.67 1.74 -13.74
N ASN A 37 -9.69 2.19 -13.00
CA ASN A 37 -9.85 3.59 -12.64
C ASN A 37 -8.72 4.09 -11.72
N VAL A 38 -8.33 3.29 -10.72
CA VAL A 38 -7.21 3.58 -9.83
C VAL A 38 -5.87 3.57 -10.59
N ALA A 39 -5.63 2.57 -11.44
CA ALA A 39 -4.44 2.49 -12.28
C ALA A 39 -4.27 3.75 -13.16
N ARG A 40 -5.37 4.20 -13.77
CA ARG A 40 -5.40 5.44 -14.57
C ARG A 40 -5.12 6.68 -13.72
N ALA A 41 -5.59 6.73 -12.47
CA ALA A 41 -5.36 7.85 -11.57
C ALA A 41 -3.92 7.91 -11.03
N VAL A 42 -3.30 6.76 -10.78
CA VAL A 42 -1.89 6.67 -10.35
C VAL A 42 -0.95 7.03 -11.50
N GLY A 43 -1.26 6.55 -12.70
CA GLY A 43 -0.46 6.74 -13.90
C GLY A 43 0.82 5.89 -13.88
N GLY A 44 0.96 4.97 -14.84
CA GLY A 44 2.15 4.12 -14.96
C GLY A 44 2.11 2.80 -14.18
N LYS A 45 0.94 2.41 -13.66
CA LYS A 45 0.68 1.08 -13.07
C LYS A 45 -0.46 0.39 -13.82
N SER A 46 -0.43 -0.94 -13.87
CA SER A 46 -1.55 -1.74 -14.37
C SER A 46 -2.61 -2.00 -13.29
N ALA A 47 -3.83 -2.39 -13.71
CA ALA A 47 -4.89 -2.76 -12.77
C ALA A 47 -4.48 -3.92 -11.85
N GLU A 48 -3.70 -4.88 -12.37
CA GLU A 48 -3.17 -6.03 -11.63
C GLU A 48 -2.10 -5.61 -10.61
N GLU A 49 -1.23 -4.64 -10.95
CA GLU A 49 -0.25 -4.09 -10.01
C GLU A 49 -0.94 -3.33 -8.87
N VAL A 50 -1.97 -2.54 -9.19
CA VAL A 50 -2.78 -1.84 -8.21
C VAL A 50 -3.50 -2.82 -7.28
N ARG A 51 -4.13 -3.86 -7.84
CA ARG A 51 -4.82 -4.88 -7.04
C ARG A 51 -3.87 -5.61 -6.09
N ARG A 52 -2.69 -6.03 -6.57
CA ARG A 52 -1.68 -6.67 -5.71
C ARG A 52 -1.21 -5.74 -4.59
N HIS A 53 -1.02 -4.45 -4.89
CA HIS A 53 -0.64 -3.45 -3.88
C HIS A 53 -1.73 -3.26 -2.83
N TYR A 54 -3.00 -3.28 -3.24
CA TYR A 54 -4.13 -3.24 -2.32
C TYR A 54 -4.19 -4.47 -1.40
N GLU A 55 -3.99 -5.67 -1.94
CA GLU A 55 -3.98 -6.91 -1.15
C GLU A 55 -2.87 -6.89 -0.08
N LEU A 56 -1.69 -6.33 -0.41
CA LEU A 56 -0.61 -6.11 0.55
C LEU A 56 -1.00 -5.09 1.63
N LEU A 57 -1.64 -3.97 1.24
CA LEU A 57 -2.12 -2.98 2.20
C LEU A 57 -3.11 -3.58 3.21
N ILE A 58 -4.06 -4.40 2.75
CA ILE A 58 -5.02 -5.07 3.62
C ILE A 58 -4.31 -6.05 4.57
N ARG A 59 -3.33 -6.79 4.07
CA ARG A 59 -2.53 -7.67 4.91
C ARG A 59 -1.78 -6.89 5.99
N ASP A 60 -1.12 -5.79 5.63
CA ASP A 60 -0.40 -4.95 6.58
C ASP A 60 -1.34 -4.37 7.66
N VAL A 61 -2.53 -3.89 7.26
CA VAL A 61 -3.56 -3.42 8.20
C VAL A 61 -4.00 -4.54 9.14
N ASN A 62 -4.30 -5.72 8.60
CA ASN A 62 -4.69 -6.88 9.42
C ASN A 62 -3.56 -7.33 10.37
N ASP A 63 -2.30 -7.27 9.93
CA ASP A 63 -1.14 -7.61 10.76
C ASP A 63 -0.93 -6.58 11.90
N ILE A 64 -1.24 -5.30 11.65
CA ILE A 64 -1.25 -4.25 12.69
C ILE A 64 -2.41 -4.47 13.67
N GLU A 65 -3.64 -4.68 13.18
CA GLU A 65 -4.83 -4.87 14.01
C GLU A 65 -4.78 -6.16 14.85
N SER A 66 -4.19 -7.22 14.31
CA SER A 66 -3.97 -8.47 15.04
C SER A 66 -2.88 -8.40 16.12
N GLY A 67 -2.27 -7.22 16.30
CA GLY A 67 -1.25 -6.98 17.33
C GLY A 67 0.07 -7.71 17.06
N ARG A 68 0.33 -8.15 15.82
CA ARG A 68 1.59 -8.83 15.43
C ARG A 68 2.75 -7.88 15.23
N TYR A 69 2.48 -6.60 15.02
CA TYR A 69 3.52 -5.59 15.10
C TYR A 69 3.70 -5.16 16.56
N PRO A 70 4.90 -5.35 17.16
CA PRO A 70 5.17 -4.73 18.44
C PRO A 70 5.02 -3.22 18.24
N HIS A 71 4.02 -2.65 18.90
CA HIS A 71 3.90 -1.20 19.01
C HIS A 71 5.29 -0.65 19.34
N PRO A 72 5.81 0.33 18.57
CA PRO A 72 7.03 0.99 18.97
C PRO A 72 6.81 1.44 20.41
N ASN A 73 7.64 0.95 21.31
CA ASN A 73 7.59 1.38 22.70
C ASN A 73 8.04 2.84 22.68
N TYR A 74 7.10 3.76 22.41
CA TYR A 74 7.26 5.19 22.60
C TYR A 74 7.30 5.39 24.11
N ARG A 75 8.38 4.91 24.73
CA ARG A 75 8.71 5.10 26.12
C ARG A 75 9.02 6.59 26.25
N SER A 76 7.94 7.35 26.41
CA SER A 76 7.98 8.72 26.87
C SER A 76 8.65 8.66 28.24
N ASN A 77 9.95 8.94 28.25
CA ASN A 77 10.69 9.19 29.47
C ASN A 77 10.31 10.61 29.93
N GLY A 78 9.04 10.79 30.27
CA GLY A 78 8.46 12.00 30.82
C GLY A 78 8.37 11.84 32.33
N ASN A 79 9.42 12.30 33.01
CA ASN A 79 9.49 12.78 34.39
C ASN A 79 8.31 12.44 35.32
N ASN A 80 8.60 11.74 36.42
CA ASN A 80 7.86 11.98 37.65
C ASN A 80 8.73 11.81 38.89
N HIS A 81 8.78 12.91 39.66
CA HIS A 81 9.35 13.15 41.00
C HIS A 81 10.87 13.30 41.14
#